data_AF-A0A3C1G5T3-F1
#
_entry.id   AF-A0A3C1G5T3-F1
#
_cell.length_a   1.000
_cell.length_b   1.000
_cell.length_c   1.000
_cell.angle_alpha   90.00
_cell.angle_beta   90.00
_cell.angle_gamma   90.00
#
_symmetry.space_group_name_H-M   'P 1'
#
loop_
_entity.id
_entity.type
_entity.pdbx_description
1 polymer ?
#
loop_
_entity_poly.entity_id
_entity_poly.type
_entity_poly.pdbx_seq_one_letter_code
_entity_poly.pdbx_strand_id
1 'polypeptide(L)'
;MKITRIDAHDRFEHFTKQNFDISACCQDLIDKRPFGDIPFYIFAHARTIGMDEKIKLYAQRKFKSLEEVPEKTIIWQPRLTKPEAQENSMLFKAYPGKDTVKVIWMLPDRRLWDSYAKGKMTENKTISDSIYDFQNNKQKLEAKEEDDLCDEKIKKIYKEIMQNLQKRQKSEPINRQTMV
;
A
#
# COMPACT_ATOMS: atom_id res chain seq x y z
N MET A 1 26.87 23.64 6.98
CA MET A 1 26.10 23.54 8.25
C MET A 1 26.40 22.16 8.85
N LYS A 2 27.04 22.05 10.02
CA LYS A 2 27.33 20.76 10.66
C LYS A 2 26.11 20.33 11.47
N ILE A 3 25.47 19.23 11.09
CA ILE A 3 24.35 18.64 11.83
C ILE A 3 24.94 18.00 13.10
N THR A 4 24.38 18.30 14.27
CA THR A 4 24.87 17.73 15.53
C THR A 4 24.41 16.28 15.68
N ARG A 5 25.12 15.49 16.50
CA ARG A 5 24.78 14.08 16.75
C ARG A 5 23.40 13.91 17.40
N ILE A 6 22.96 14.93 18.17
CA ILE A 6 21.64 14.97 18.80
C ILE A 6 20.56 15.24 17.74
N ASP A 7 20.77 16.21 16.84
CA ASP A 7 19.85 16.46 15.73
C ASP A 7 19.70 15.24 14.81
N ALA A 8 20.79 14.49 14.60
CA ALA A 8 20.76 13.26 13.82
C ALA A 8 19.96 12.14 14.53
N HIS A 9 20.06 12.04 15.86
CA HIS A 9 19.33 11.08 16.66
C HIS A 9 17.83 11.40 16.74
N ASP A 10 17.46 12.67 16.94
CA ASP A 10 16.05 13.11 16.93
C ASP A 10 15.41 12.93 15.55
N ARG A 11 16.16 13.23 14.48
CA ARG A 11 15.69 12.96 13.11
C ARG A 11 15.52 11.46 12.85
N PHE A 12 16.44 10.63 13.35
CA PHE A 12 16.34 9.18 13.26
C PHE A 12 15.15 8.65 14.05
N GLU A 13 14.98 9.07 15.31
CA GLU A 13 13.85 8.74 16.17
C GLU A 13 12.52 9.13 15.54
N HIS A 14 12.42 10.34 14.98
CA HIS A 14 11.22 10.82 14.30
C HIS A 14 10.94 10.02 13.01
N PHE A 15 11.98 9.55 12.31
CA PHE A 15 11.86 8.64 11.17
C PHE A 15 11.34 7.27 11.62
N THR A 16 11.86 6.73 12.74
CA THR A 16 11.43 5.44 13.30
C THR A 16 10.08 5.48 14.02
N LYS A 17 9.66 6.61 14.61
CA LYS A 17 8.31 6.77 15.21
C LYS A 17 7.22 6.92 14.16
N GLN A 18 7.59 7.33 12.94
CA GLN A 18 6.75 7.22 11.75
C GLN A 18 6.91 5.86 11.04
N ASN A 19 7.48 4.83 11.68
CA ASN A 19 7.60 3.50 11.06
C ASN A 19 6.22 2.94 10.75
N PHE A 20 5.80 3.20 9.53
CA PHE A 20 4.76 2.49 8.85
C PHE A 20 5.29 1.07 8.65
N ASP A 21 4.80 0.12 9.46
CA ASP A 21 5.24 -1.26 9.36
C ASP A 21 4.62 -1.90 8.11
N ILE A 22 5.34 -1.76 7.00
CA ILE A 22 5.04 -2.38 5.71
C ILE A 22 4.75 -3.87 5.91
N SER A 23 5.49 -4.53 6.79
CA SER A 23 5.35 -5.96 7.06
C SER A 23 4.02 -6.26 7.73
N ALA A 24 3.66 -5.53 8.79
CA ALA A 24 2.37 -5.70 9.46
C ALA A 24 1.18 -5.43 8.52
N CYS A 25 1.25 -4.38 7.69
CA CYS A 25 0.19 -4.08 6.72
C CYS A 25 0.07 -5.14 5.62
N CYS A 26 1.20 -5.66 5.13
CA CYS A 26 1.20 -6.76 4.16
C CYS A 26 0.62 -8.04 4.80
N GLN A 27 1.06 -8.37 6.01
CA GLN A 27 0.61 -9.56 6.73
C GLN A 27 -0.89 -9.54 7.00
N ASP A 28 -1.45 -8.40 7.45
CA ASP A 28 -2.90 -8.25 7.66
C ASP A 28 -3.71 -8.54 6.38
N LEU A 29 -3.22 -8.11 5.21
CA LEU A 29 -3.87 -8.43 3.93
C LEU A 29 -3.70 -9.90 3.52
N ILE A 30 -2.55 -10.51 3.81
CA ILE A 30 -2.30 -11.93 3.54
C ILE A 30 -3.23 -12.80 4.39
N ASP A 31 -3.35 -12.49 5.68
CA ASP A 31 -4.19 -13.23 6.63
C ASP A 31 -5.67 -13.12 6.28
N LYS A 32 -6.11 -11.97 5.77
CA LYS A 32 -7.49 -11.76 5.28
C LYS A 32 -7.84 -12.59 4.05
N ARG A 33 -6.85 -13.12 3.32
CA ARG A 33 -7.01 -13.94 2.10
C ARG A 33 -8.12 -13.40 1.19
N PRO A 34 -8.00 -12.16 0.68
CA PRO A 34 -9.06 -11.48 -0.09
C PRO A 34 -9.49 -12.26 -1.34
N PHE A 35 -8.62 -13.14 -1.84
CA PHE A 35 -8.86 -13.99 -3.01
C PHE A 35 -8.66 -15.49 -2.69
N GLY A 36 -8.77 -15.89 -1.41
CA GLY A 36 -8.47 -17.25 -0.96
C GLY A 36 -6.97 -17.56 -1.00
N ASP A 37 -6.61 -18.74 -1.51
CA ASP A 37 -5.21 -19.23 -1.55
C ASP A 37 -4.47 -18.84 -2.85
N ILE A 38 -5.04 -17.93 -3.62
CA ILE A 38 -4.49 -17.49 -4.91
C ILE A 38 -3.42 -16.42 -4.66
N PRO A 39 -2.23 -16.50 -5.29
CA PRO A 39 -1.25 -15.42 -5.24
C PRO A 39 -1.83 -14.10 -5.75
N PHE A 40 -1.53 -13.02 -5.05
CA PHE A 40 -2.11 -11.71 -5.37
C PHE A 40 -1.12 -10.59 -5.10
N TYR A 41 -1.39 -9.44 -5.70
CA TYR A 41 -0.62 -8.22 -5.52
C TYR A 41 -1.15 -7.39 -4.36
N ILE A 42 -0.25 -6.79 -3.60
CA ILE A 42 -0.57 -5.77 -2.59
C ILE A 42 -0.01 -4.45 -3.12
N PHE A 43 -0.91 -3.57 -3.53
CA PHE A 43 -0.57 -2.25 -4.04
C PHE A 43 -0.75 -1.20 -2.95
N ALA A 44 0.35 -0.58 -2.54
CA ALA A 44 0.37 0.51 -1.59
C ALA A 44 0.63 1.82 -2.34
N HIS A 45 -0.25 2.80 -2.20
CA HIS A 45 -0.08 4.10 -2.86
C HIS A 45 -0.60 5.22 -1.97
N ALA A 46 0.02 6.40 -2.09
CA ALA A 46 -0.46 7.56 -1.37
C ALA A 46 -1.76 8.10 -1.96
N ARG A 47 -2.73 8.37 -1.09
CA ARG A 47 -3.97 9.11 -1.41
C ARG A 47 -4.06 10.34 -0.54
N THR A 48 -4.47 11.45 -1.14
CA THR A 48 -4.87 12.65 -0.40
C THR A 48 -6.15 12.39 0.41
N ILE A 49 -6.15 12.79 1.67
CA ILE A 49 -7.30 12.72 2.56
C ILE A 49 -8.18 13.96 2.32
N GLY A 50 -9.42 13.75 1.89
CA GLY A 50 -10.40 14.81 1.71
C GLY A 50 -10.91 15.37 3.05
N MET A 51 -11.52 16.55 3.03
CA MET A 51 -11.98 17.22 4.26
C MET A 51 -12.99 16.38 5.05
N ASP A 52 -13.93 15.72 4.37
CA ASP A 52 -14.92 14.85 5.02
C ASP A 52 -14.28 13.69 5.79
N GLU A 53 -13.22 13.12 5.23
CA GLU A 53 -12.47 12.04 5.88
C GLU A 53 -11.61 12.58 7.03
N LYS A 54 -11.03 13.78 6.88
CA LYS A 54 -10.36 14.45 8.00
C LYS A 54 -11.30 14.65 9.18
N ILE A 55 -12.52 15.11 8.92
CA ILE A 55 -13.56 15.27 9.95
C ILE A 55 -13.89 13.94 10.62
N LYS A 56 -14.02 12.85 9.85
CA LYS A 56 -14.26 11.50 10.41
C LYS A 56 -13.11 11.01 11.28
N LEU A 57 -11.86 11.17 10.84
CA LEU A 57 -10.68 10.77 11.60
C LEU A 57 -10.53 11.59 12.89
N TYR A 58 -10.82 12.88 12.83
CA TYR A 58 -10.87 13.75 13.99
C TYR A 58 -11.98 13.34 14.98
N ALA A 59 -13.20 13.06 14.49
CA ALA A 59 -14.33 12.62 15.31
C ALA A 59 -14.05 11.30 16.06
N GLN A 60 -13.17 10.44 15.53
CA GLN A 60 -12.69 9.24 16.22
C GLN A 60 -11.74 9.52 17.40
N ARG A 61 -11.49 10.81 17.74
CA ARG A 61 -10.59 11.28 18.81
C ARG A 61 -9.15 10.76 18.69
N LYS A 62 -8.72 10.45 17.48
CA LYS A 62 -7.34 10.04 17.18
C LYS A 62 -6.37 11.23 17.12
N PHE A 63 -6.90 12.44 16.91
CA PHE A 63 -6.14 13.68 16.74
C PHE A 63 -6.77 14.78 17.59
N LYS A 64 -5.96 15.73 18.08
CA LYS A 64 -6.44 16.83 18.94
C LYS A 64 -7.03 17.98 18.14
N SER A 65 -6.63 18.12 16.87
CA SER A 65 -7.18 19.12 15.95
C SER A 65 -7.27 18.59 14.51
N LEU A 66 -7.97 19.31 13.62
CA LEU A 66 -8.10 18.92 12.22
C LEU A 66 -6.80 19.13 11.43
N GLU A 67 -5.96 20.08 11.86
CA GLU A 67 -4.65 20.39 11.29
C GLU A 67 -3.64 19.28 11.59
N GLU A 68 -3.80 18.57 12.71
CA GLU A 68 -2.97 17.39 13.04
C GLU A 68 -3.30 16.16 12.16
N VAL A 69 -4.45 16.16 11.47
CA VAL A 69 -4.82 15.05 10.59
C VAL A 69 -3.95 15.10 9.32
N PRO A 70 -3.21 14.01 9.00
CA PRO A 70 -2.31 14.01 7.86
C PRO A 70 -3.05 14.30 6.55
N GLU A 71 -2.40 15.02 5.64
CA GLU A 71 -2.97 15.34 4.33
C GLU A 71 -2.95 14.16 3.36
N LYS A 72 -2.03 13.22 3.58
CA LYS A 72 -1.83 12.03 2.76
C LYS A 72 -1.78 10.80 3.64
N THR A 73 -2.38 9.72 3.16
CA THR A 73 -2.28 8.39 3.78
C THR A 73 -1.89 7.36 2.73
N ILE A 74 -1.25 6.28 3.15
CA ILE A 74 -0.96 5.15 2.27
C ILE A 74 -2.14 4.18 2.34
N ILE A 75 -2.69 3.85 1.17
CA ILE A 75 -3.76 2.87 1.03
C ILE A 75 -3.18 1.58 0.50
N TRP A 76 -3.47 0.50 1.22
CA TRP A 76 -3.11 -0.86 0.85
C TRP A 76 -4.29 -1.55 0.15
N GLN A 77 -4.10 -1.96 -1.09
CA GLN A 77 -5.15 -2.57 -1.90
C GLN A 77 -4.70 -3.93 -2.44
N PRO A 78 -5.42 -5.01 -2.12
CA PRO A 78 -5.18 -6.31 -2.76
C PRO A 78 -5.70 -6.30 -4.20
N ARG A 79 -4.93 -6.85 -5.15
CA ARG A 79 -5.25 -6.90 -6.59
C ARG A 79 -4.85 -8.24 -7.20
N LEU A 80 -5.62 -8.73 -8.17
CA LEU A 80 -5.24 -9.90 -8.97
C LEU A 80 -4.40 -9.54 -10.21
N THR A 81 -4.43 -8.26 -10.60
CA THR A 81 -3.66 -7.73 -11.72
C THR A 81 -2.61 -6.74 -11.23
N LYS A 82 -1.48 -6.71 -11.93
CA LYS A 82 -0.42 -5.73 -11.73
C LYS A 82 -0.96 -4.34 -12.14
N PRO A 83 -0.97 -3.35 -11.24
CA PRO A 83 -1.39 -1.98 -11.57
C PRO A 83 -0.34 -1.28 -12.44
N GLU A 84 -0.70 -0.09 -12.95
CA GLU A 84 0.28 0.82 -13.53
C GLU A 84 1.24 1.32 -12.43
N ALA A 85 2.53 1.41 -12.76
CA ALA A 85 3.54 1.96 -11.87
C ALA A 85 3.36 3.47 -11.75
N GLN A 86 3.43 3.97 -10.51
CA GLN A 86 3.21 5.37 -10.16
C GLN A 86 4.22 5.83 -9.10
N GLU A 87 4.54 7.12 -9.08
CA GLU A 87 5.37 7.72 -8.04
C GLU A 87 4.71 7.57 -6.66
N ASN A 88 5.52 7.51 -5.60
CA ASN A 88 5.05 7.33 -4.22
C ASN A 88 4.13 6.10 -4.04
N SER A 89 4.52 4.98 -4.66
CA SER A 89 3.82 3.70 -4.61
C SER A 89 4.76 2.53 -4.38
N MET A 90 4.23 1.43 -3.85
CA MET A 90 4.93 0.17 -3.66
C MET A 90 4.03 -0.95 -4.15
N LEU A 91 4.62 -1.95 -4.77
CA LEU A 91 3.92 -3.16 -5.17
C LEU A 91 4.64 -4.39 -4.66
N PHE A 92 3.87 -5.23 -4.00
CA PHE A 92 4.31 -6.52 -3.49
C PHE A 92 3.48 -7.62 -4.12
N LYS A 93 4.06 -8.81 -4.27
CA LYS A 93 3.32 -10.03 -4.63
C LYS A 93 3.38 -10.99 -3.46
N ALA A 94 2.21 -11.33 -2.95
CA ALA A 94 2.02 -12.22 -1.83
C ALA A 94 1.57 -13.61 -2.28
N TYR A 95 2.02 -14.61 -1.54
CA TYR A 95 1.70 -16.01 -1.78
C TYR A 95 1.04 -16.57 -0.52
N PRO A 96 -0.30 -16.68 -0.47
CA PRO A 96 -1.00 -17.24 0.68
C PRO A 96 -0.42 -18.59 1.10
N GLY A 97 -0.18 -18.77 2.40
CA GLY A 97 0.43 -19.99 2.94
C GLY A 97 1.96 -20.08 2.82
N LYS A 98 2.62 -19.05 2.28
CA LYS A 98 4.08 -18.89 2.36
C LYS A 98 4.42 -17.65 3.17
N ASP A 99 5.51 -17.72 3.94
CA ASP A 99 6.01 -16.59 4.74
C ASP A 99 6.84 -15.59 3.90
N THR A 100 6.67 -15.61 2.58
CA THR A 100 7.48 -14.84 1.65
C THR A 100 6.62 -13.89 0.83
N VAL A 101 7.02 -12.63 0.80
CA VAL A 101 6.46 -11.60 -0.06
C VAL A 101 7.56 -11.17 -1.05
N LYS A 102 7.22 -11.16 -2.33
CA LYS A 102 8.13 -10.66 -3.39
C LYS A 102 7.91 -9.16 -3.54
N VAL A 103 8.95 -8.36 -3.36
CA VAL A 103 8.91 -6.93 -3.70
C VAL A 103 9.01 -6.80 -5.21
N ILE A 104 8.00 -6.19 -5.85
CA ILE A 104 8.02 -5.93 -7.29
C ILE A 104 8.63 -4.56 -7.57
N TRP A 105 8.17 -3.54 -6.85
CA TRP A 105 8.79 -2.21 -6.88
C TRP A 105 8.55 -1.42 -5.60
N MET A 106 9.46 -0.47 -5.37
CA MET A 106 9.31 0.57 -4.36
C MET A 106 9.70 1.91 -4.98
N LEU A 107 8.70 2.73 -5.28
CA LEU A 107 8.85 4.03 -5.91
C LEU A 107 8.53 5.12 -4.89
N PRO A 108 9.53 5.76 -4.27
CA PRO A 108 9.29 6.85 -3.34
C PRO A 108 8.75 8.09 -4.05
N ASP A 109 8.36 9.11 -3.28
CA ASP A 109 8.09 10.45 -3.81
C ASP A 109 9.30 10.95 -4.62
N ARG A 110 9.04 11.52 -5.80
CA ARG A 110 10.07 11.98 -6.74
C ARG A 110 11.12 12.88 -6.09
N ARG A 111 10.71 13.70 -5.13
CA ARG A 111 11.60 14.63 -4.40
C ARG A 111 12.69 13.91 -3.61
N LEU A 112 12.50 12.62 -3.32
CA LEU A 112 13.42 11.82 -2.53
C LEU A 112 14.37 10.97 -3.39
N TRP A 113 14.21 10.92 -4.72
CA TRP A 113 14.95 9.97 -5.56
C TRP A 113 16.47 10.13 -5.45
N ASP A 114 16.97 11.36 -5.44
CA ASP A 114 18.40 11.66 -5.32
C ASP A 114 19.01 11.17 -4.00
N SER A 115 18.18 11.00 -2.95
CA SER A 115 18.62 10.46 -1.67
C SER A 115 18.91 8.96 -1.75
N TYR A 116 18.34 8.24 -2.70
CA TYR A 116 18.56 6.80 -2.91
C TYR A 116 19.70 6.51 -3.88
N ALA A 117 20.44 7.52 -4.34
CA ALA A 117 21.61 7.32 -5.21
C ALA A 117 22.77 6.63 -4.46
N LYS A 118 23.65 5.97 -5.22
CA LYS A 118 24.84 5.31 -4.68
C LYS A 118 25.72 6.28 -3.89
N GLY A 119 26.18 5.86 -2.72
CA GLY A 119 27.02 6.64 -1.81
C GLY A 119 26.24 7.61 -0.91
N LYS A 120 24.91 7.57 -0.92
CA LYS A 120 24.06 8.33 0.01
C LYS A 120 23.68 7.50 1.23
N MET A 121 23.33 8.17 2.32
CA MET A 121 22.95 7.51 3.58
C MET A 121 21.71 6.61 3.44
N THR A 122 20.80 6.98 2.55
CA THR A 122 19.56 6.26 2.25
C THR A 122 19.67 5.38 1.00
N GLU A 123 20.89 5.05 0.54
CA GLU A 123 21.09 4.13 -0.57
C GLU A 123 20.36 2.81 -0.34
N ASN A 124 19.51 2.41 -1.30
CA ASN A 124 18.80 1.14 -1.27
C ASN A 124 18.68 0.61 -2.69
N LYS A 125 19.37 -0.50 -2.98
CA LYS A 125 19.44 -1.07 -4.33
C LYS A 125 18.06 -1.33 -4.93
N THR A 126 17.13 -1.92 -4.18
CA THR A 126 15.77 -2.21 -4.68
C THR A 126 15.04 -0.95 -5.10
N ILE A 127 15.16 0.14 -4.33
CA ILE A 127 14.55 1.43 -4.65
C ILE A 127 15.25 2.07 -5.85
N SER A 128 16.58 2.08 -5.88
CA SER A 128 17.35 2.63 -7.00
C SER A 128 17.04 1.91 -8.31
N ASP A 129 17.00 0.58 -8.29
CA ASP A 129 16.64 -0.27 -9.44
C ASP A 129 15.19 0.00 -9.87
N SER A 130 14.26 0.12 -8.92
CA SER A 130 12.85 0.48 -9.20
C SER A 130 12.73 1.85 -9.88
N ILE A 131 13.44 2.86 -9.37
CA ILE A 131 13.47 4.21 -9.96
C ILE A 131 14.02 4.15 -11.39
N TYR A 132 15.13 3.45 -11.59
CA TYR A 132 15.73 3.30 -12.91
C TYR A 132 14.80 2.62 -13.90
N ASP A 133 14.21 1.48 -13.52
CA ASP A 133 13.26 0.76 -14.38
C ASP A 133 11.98 1.58 -14.61
N PHE A 134 11.52 2.36 -13.65
CA PHE A 134 10.38 3.27 -13.87
C PHE A 134 10.68 4.39 -14.87
N GLN A 135 11.89 4.96 -14.83
CA GLN A 135 12.29 6.03 -15.74
C GLN A 135 12.59 5.54 -17.16
N ASN A 136 13.20 4.35 -17.30
CA ASN A 136 13.78 3.90 -18.56
C ASN A 136 13.09 2.66 -19.14
N ASN A 137 12.52 1.80 -18.29
CA ASN A 137 12.01 0.48 -18.67
C ASN A 137 10.60 0.22 -18.08
N LYS A 138 9.72 1.23 -18.05
CA LYS A 138 8.41 1.14 -17.35
C LYS A 138 7.59 -0.09 -17.77
N GLN A 139 7.64 -0.45 -19.05
CA GLN A 139 6.95 -1.65 -19.57
C GLN A 139 7.44 -2.95 -18.93
N LYS A 140 8.74 -3.09 -18.65
CA LYS A 140 9.31 -4.24 -17.94
C LYS A 140 8.80 -4.29 -16.50
N LEU A 141 8.70 -3.13 -15.86
CA LEU A 141 8.19 -3.01 -14.50
C LEU A 141 6.72 -3.46 -14.41
N GLU A 142 5.93 -3.16 -15.44
CA GLU A 142 4.49 -3.44 -15.52
C GLU A 142 4.14 -4.78 -16.18
N ALA A 143 5.13 -5.47 -16.75
CA ALA A 143 4.93 -6.78 -17.36
C ALA A 143 4.40 -7.80 -16.34
N LYS A 144 3.55 -8.71 -16.79
CA LYS A 144 3.05 -9.83 -15.99
C LYS A 144 4.20 -10.72 -15.54
N GLU A 145 4.08 -11.26 -14.33
CA GLU A 145 4.99 -12.27 -13.83
C GLU A 145 4.63 -13.64 -14.42
N GLU A 146 5.59 -14.57 -14.48
CA GLU A 146 5.40 -15.90 -15.09
C GLU A 146 4.28 -16.72 -14.42
N ASP A 147 4.08 -16.51 -13.13
CA ASP A 147 3.08 -17.19 -12.31
C ASP A 147 1.77 -16.40 -12.17
N ASP A 148 1.57 -15.34 -12.97
CA ASP A 148 0.30 -14.61 -13.00
C ASP A 148 -0.82 -15.45 -13.62
N LEU A 149 -2.04 -15.25 -13.10
CA LEU A 149 -3.23 -15.88 -13.64
C LEU A 149 -3.55 -15.34 -15.04
N CYS A 150 -4.15 -16.20 -15.88
CA CYS A 150 -4.72 -15.75 -17.14
C CYS A 150 -5.96 -14.85 -16.90
N ASP A 151 -6.22 -13.94 -17.84
CA ASP A 151 -7.25 -12.92 -17.68
C ASP A 151 -8.66 -13.50 -17.53
N GLU A 152 -8.92 -14.66 -18.13
CA GLU A 152 -10.21 -15.37 -18.01
C GLU A 152 -10.46 -15.84 -16.58
N LYS A 153 -9.45 -16.41 -15.91
CA LYS A 153 -9.53 -16.83 -14.52
C LYS A 153 -9.74 -15.64 -13.60
N ILE A 154 -9.01 -14.55 -13.83
CA ILE A 154 -9.14 -13.30 -13.07
C ILE A 154 -10.58 -12.76 -13.17
N LYS A 155 -11.13 -12.67 -14.39
CA LYS A 155 -12.52 -12.24 -14.63
C LYS A 155 -13.53 -13.11 -13.88
N LYS A 156 -13.32 -14.43 -13.88
CA LYS A 156 -14.19 -15.37 -13.16
C LYS A 156 -14.18 -15.11 -11.66
N ILE A 157 -13.00 -14.94 -11.05
CA ILE A 157 -12.84 -14.67 -9.61
C ILE A 157 -13.53 -13.36 -9.24
N TYR A 158 -13.30 -12.28 -9.98
CA TYR A 158 -13.96 -11.00 -9.70
C TYR A 158 -15.49 -11.09 -9.81
N LYS A 159 -16.00 -11.83 -10.80
CA LYS A 159 -17.44 -12.06 -10.94
C LYS A 159 -18.03 -12.80 -9.74
N GLU A 160 -17.35 -13.83 -9.25
CA GLU A 160 -17.77 -14.59 -8.06
C GLU A 160 -17.77 -13.71 -6.81
N ILE A 161 -16.73 -12.89 -6.60
CA ILE A 161 -16.66 -11.94 -5.49
C ILE A 161 -17.81 -10.94 -5.55
N MET A 162 -18.07 -10.34 -6.72
CA MET A 162 -19.18 -9.40 -6.89
C MET A 162 -20.54 -10.05 -6.61
N GLN A 163 -20.77 -11.27 -7.07
CA GLN A 163 -22.00 -12.01 -6.80
C GLN A 163 -22.17 -12.30 -5.31
N ASN A 164 -21.11 -12.67 -4.61
CA ASN A 164 -21.15 -12.93 -3.17
C ASN A 164 -21.41 -11.65 -2.35
N LEU A 165 -20.81 -10.53 -2.74
CA LEU A 165 -21.08 -9.21 -2.13
C LEU A 165 -22.56 -8.81 -2.29
N GLN A 166 -23.13 -8.99 -3.48
CA GLN A 166 -24.55 -8.71 -3.72
C GLN A 166 -25.48 -9.61 -2.90
N LYS A 167 -25.15 -10.89 -2.75
CA LYS A 167 -25.92 -11.81 -1.91
C LYS A 167 -25.90 -11.38 -0.44
N ARG A 168 -24.72 -11.00 0.10
CA ARG A 168 -24.57 -10.52 1.47
C ARG A 168 -25.40 -9.26 1.75
N GLN A 169 -25.36 -8.29 0.84
CA GLN A 169 -26.16 -7.06 0.96
C GLN A 169 -27.67 -7.32 0.94
N LYS A 170 -28.13 -8.36 0.24
CA LYS A 170 -29.54 -8.76 0.23
C LYS A 170 -29.96 -9.57 1.47
N SER A 171 -29.01 -10.25 2.12
CA SER A 171 -29.28 -11.12 3.27
C SER A 171 -29.11 -10.43 4.63
N GLU A 172 -28.62 -9.20 4.69
CA GLU A 172 -28.67 -8.37 5.89
C GLU A 172 -30.00 -7.60 5.90
N PRO A 173 -31.07 -8.10 6.57
CA PRO A 173 -32.25 -7.29 6.80
C PRO A 173 -31.83 -6.08 7.61
N ILE A 174 -32.26 -4.91 7.15
CA ILE A 174 -32.12 -3.64 7.85
C ILE A 174 -32.75 -3.81 9.25
N ASN A 175 -31.92 -4.02 10.27
CA ASN A 175 -32.34 -3.97 11.67
C ASN A 175 -32.60 -2.49 12.03
N ARG A 176 -33.72 -1.95 11.53
CA ARG A 176 -34.30 -0.64 11.89
C ARG A 176 -35.36 -0.83 12.98
N GLN A 177 -34.97 -1.44 14.09
CA GLN A 177 -35.63 -1.42 15.41
C GLN A 177 -34.45 -1.52 16.38
N THR A 178 -34.13 -0.58 17.28
CA THR A 178 -34.98 0.11 18.26
C THR A 178 -34.24 1.35 18.77
N MET A 179 -34.83 2.54 18.66
CA MET A 179 -34.68 3.62 19.64
C MET A 179 -36.00 4.38 19.64
N VAL A 180 -36.89 3.95 20.53
CA VAL A 180 -37.98 4.78 21.07
C VAL A 180 -37.40 5.46 22.31
#